data_AF-A0A1A3PRQ8-F1
#
_entry.id   AF-A0A1A3PRQ8-F1
#
_cell.length_a   1.000
_cell.length_b   1.000
_cell.length_c   1.000
_cell.angle_alpha   90.00
_cell.angle_beta   90.00
_cell.angle_gamma   90.00
#
_symmetry.space_group_name_H-M   'P 1'
#
loop_
_entity.id
_entity.type
_entity.pdbx_description
1 polymer ?
#
loop_
_entity_poly.entity_id
_entity_poly.type
_entity_poly.pdbx_seq_one_letter_code
_entity_poly.pdbx_strand_id
1 'polypeptide(L)'
;MSGSVATIPRPGAGPAKSWRTNRKLDQWIAFWSVPFFFNLFGLVFVPLSWMMPPRSPSSPTPRIVDFMHSHNLLIACVILTLAYGLAPVSNACYLMQVNRMSVSPAFRYSIMIGAMTGAIVGMLFPMFCFGLGAFRPGYSAAVLAMLYDFGYLAFIGSLGCFCVMWMAFGLAIILDENNILPKWLGYYTVWQYVSELIVAPVWIVKSGPFAWNGLMTFWFAMILYVSWQLIVYVCIFKAIKDQPESELA
;
A
#
# COMPACT_ATOMS: atom_id res chain seq x y z
N MET A 1 33.57 65.52 25.25
CA MET A 1 32.41 64.72 24.81
C MET A 1 32.91 63.61 23.90
N SER A 2 33.05 62.39 24.39
CA SER A 2 33.34 61.21 23.58
C SER A 2 32.41 60.09 24.06
N GLY A 3 31.26 59.97 23.41
CA GLY A 3 30.29 58.92 23.70
C GLY A 3 30.77 57.60 23.13
N SER A 4 31.09 56.65 24.01
CA SER A 4 31.33 55.26 23.64
C SER A 4 30.00 54.62 23.23
N VAL A 5 29.84 54.29 21.95
CA VAL A 5 28.69 53.56 21.43
C VAL A 5 28.87 52.09 21.78
N ALA A 6 28.10 51.61 22.75
CA ALA A 6 28.02 50.19 23.10
C ALA A 6 27.34 49.42 21.96
N THR A 7 28.10 48.56 21.26
CA THR A 7 27.57 47.60 20.30
C THR A 7 26.82 46.48 21.02
N ILE A 8 25.50 46.42 20.83
CA ILE A 8 24.63 45.33 21.31
C ILE A 8 24.91 44.08 20.46
N PRO A 9 25.24 42.91 21.05
CA PRO A 9 25.39 41.67 20.30
C PRO A 9 24.02 41.24 19.73
N ARG A 10 23.96 40.95 18.42
CA ARG A 10 22.78 40.34 17.81
C ARG A 10 22.54 38.94 18.42
N PRO A 11 21.28 38.52 18.64
CA PRO A 11 21.00 37.16 19.09
C PRO A 11 21.53 36.18 18.05
N GLY A 12 22.55 35.41 18.41
CA GLY A 12 23.07 34.35 17.56
C GLY A 12 21.94 33.37 17.25
N ALA A 13 21.72 33.11 15.96
CA ALA A 13 20.94 31.98 15.52
C ALA A 13 21.51 30.73 16.20
N GLY A 14 20.74 30.11 17.09
CA GLY A 14 21.14 28.86 17.72
C GLY A 14 21.50 27.82 16.66
N PRO A 15 22.44 26.90 16.95
CA PRO A 15 22.86 25.90 15.97
C PRO A 15 21.62 25.17 15.46
N ALA A 16 21.42 25.18 14.13
CA ALA A 16 20.34 24.44 13.50
C ALA A 16 20.40 23.00 14.01
N LYS A 17 19.31 22.51 14.63
CA LYS A 17 19.24 21.13 15.15
C LYS A 17 19.64 20.19 14.02
N SER A 18 20.76 19.52 14.19
CA SER A 18 21.24 18.48 13.27
C SER A 18 20.11 17.47 13.05
N TRP A 19 19.86 17.08 11.80
CA TRP A 19 18.89 16.02 11.49
C TRP A 19 19.06 14.79 12.39
N ARG A 20 20.31 14.47 12.80
CA ARG A 20 20.65 13.33 13.66
C ARG A 20 20.20 13.45 15.12
N THR A 21 19.76 14.62 15.59
CA THR A 21 19.19 14.78 16.94
C THR A 21 17.67 14.63 16.99
N ASN A 22 17.00 14.36 15.86
CA ASN A 22 15.57 14.04 15.88
C ASN A 22 15.36 12.60 16.36
N ARG A 23 14.86 12.44 17.59
CA ARG A 23 14.57 11.13 18.21
C ARG A 23 13.49 10.32 17.47
N LYS A 24 12.73 10.94 16.57
CA LYS A 24 11.69 10.29 15.75
C LYS A 24 12.15 9.97 14.32
N LEU A 25 13.45 10.09 14.05
CA LEU A 25 13.96 10.00 12.69
C LEU A 25 13.62 8.66 12.00
N ASP A 26 13.78 7.56 12.72
CA ASP A 26 13.40 6.22 12.28
C ASP A 26 11.93 6.14 11.84
N GLN A 27 11.02 6.72 12.62
CA GLN A 27 9.59 6.77 12.30
C GLN A 27 9.34 7.62 11.06
N TRP A 28 10.03 8.75 10.92
CA TRP A 28 9.90 9.61 9.73
C TRP A 28 10.43 8.94 8.47
N ILE A 29 11.54 8.20 8.56
CA ILE A 29 12.07 7.41 7.44
C ILE A 29 11.04 6.37 7.00
N ALA A 30 10.46 5.62 7.95
CA ALA A 30 9.41 4.66 7.64
C ALA A 30 8.19 5.37 7.02
N PHE A 31 7.73 6.48 7.61
CA PHE A 31 6.57 7.24 7.16
C PHE A 31 6.72 7.79 5.74
N TRP A 32 7.89 8.31 5.38
CA TRP A 32 8.16 8.84 4.04
C TRP A 32 8.41 7.74 2.99
N SER A 33 8.70 6.50 3.42
CA SER A 33 8.76 5.36 2.49
C SER A 33 7.39 5.01 1.89
N VAL A 34 6.30 5.22 2.65
CA VAL A 34 4.93 4.93 2.24
C VAL A 34 4.49 5.73 1.00
N PRO A 35 4.53 7.08 0.98
CA PRO A 35 4.13 7.83 -0.20
C PRO A 35 5.06 7.57 -1.37
N PHE A 36 6.36 7.37 -1.13
CA PHE A 36 7.30 6.99 -2.19
C PHE A 36 6.90 5.66 -2.84
N PHE A 37 6.64 4.63 -2.03
CA PHE A 37 6.17 3.32 -2.49
C PHE A 37 4.87 3.42 -3.27
N PHE A 38 3.83 4.08 -2.75
CA PHE A 38 2.53 4.18 -3.43
C PHE A 38 2.58 5.02 -4.71
N ASN A 39 3.38 6.10 -4.75
CA ASN A 39 3.55 6.88 -5.97
C ASN A 39 4.33 6.11 -7.02
N LEU A 40 5.42 5.44 -6.64
CA LEU A 40 6.18 4.59 -7.55
C LEU A 40 5.29 3.46 -8.09
N PHE A 41 4.56 2.79 -7.20
CA PHE A 41 3.62 1.74 -7.56
C PHE A 41 2.56 2.27 -8.53
N GLY A 42 1.87 3.36 -8.21
CA GLY A 42 0.84 3.94 -9.07
C GLY A 42 1.35 4.38 -10.45
N LEU A 43 2.51 5.07 -10.51
CA LEU A 43 3.11 5.52 -11.76
C LEU A 43 3.61 4.37 -12.64
N VAL A 44 4.13 3.30 -12.04
CA VAL A 44 4.62 2.17 -12.82
C VAL A 44 3.46 1.26 -13.25
N PHE A 45 2.50 1.04 -12.36
CA PHE A 45 1.39 0.12 -12.55
C PHE A 45 0.28 0.67 -13.47
N VAL A 46 0.13 1.99 -13.55
CA VAL A 46 -0.89 2.64 -14.39
C VAL A 46 -0.27 3.11 -15.73
N PRO A 47 0.46 4.24 -15.82
CA PRO A 47 0.87 4.79 -17.12
C PRO A 47 2.04 4.06 -17.78
N LEU A 48 2.96 3.42 -17.04
CA LEU A 48 4.08 2.71 -17.66
C LEU A 48 3.64 1.34 -18.22
N SER A 49 3.03 0.51 -17.38
CA SER A 49 2.69 -0.88 -17.74
C SER A 49 1.35 -1.04 -18.44
N TRP A 50 0.42 -0.09 -18.29
CA TRP A 50 -0.98 -0.22 -18.70
C TRP A 50 -1.67 -1.47 -18.10
N MET A 51 -1.28 -1.87 -16.89
CA MET A 51 -1.93 -2.98 -16.17
C MET A 51 -3.28 -2.55 -15.58
N MET A 52 -3.42 -1.25 -15.27
CA MET A 52 -4.64 -0.67 -14.71
C MET A 52 -5.16 0.51 -15.53
N PRO A 53 -6.49 0.69 -15.68
CA PRO A 53 -7.56 -0.22 -15.25
C PRO A 53 -7.46 -1.61 -15.91
N PRO A 54 -7.90 -2.67 -15.22
CA PRO A 54 -7.67 -4.02 -15.70
C PRO A 54 -8.48 -4.25 -16.98
N ARG A 55 -7.85 -4.88 -17.98
CA ARG A 55 -8.53 -5.28 -19.22
C ARG A 55 -9.58 -6.34 -18.92
N SER A 56 -10.63 -6.43 -19.71
CA SER A 56 -11.75 -7.36 -19.46
C SER A 56 -11.32 -8.84 -19.40
N PRO A 57 -11.96 -9.69 -18.56
CA PRO A 57 -11.84 -11.15 -18.64
C PRO A 57 -12.22 -11.75 -19.98
N SER A 58 -13.06 -11.06 -20.73
CA SER A 58 -13.50 -11.45 -22.06
C SER A 58 -12.67 -10.78 -23.18
N SER A 59 -11.47 -10.29 -22.87
CA SER A 59 -10.58 -9.69 -23.87
C SER A 59 -10.20 -10.72 -24.95
N PRO A 60 -10.25 -10.36 -26.24
CA PRO A 60 -9.79 -11.25 -27.32
C PRO A 60 -8.33 -11.64 -27.13
N THR A 61 -8.00 -12.91 -27.40
CA THR A 61 -6.64 -13.44 -27.24
C THR A 61 -5.56 -12.60 -27.92
N PRO A 62 -5.73 -12.07 -29.16
CA PRO A 62 -4.70 -11.22 -29.77
C PRO A 62 -4.36 -9.99 -28.91
N ARG A 63 -5.36 -9.36 -28.28
CA ARG A 63 -5.16 -8.19 -27.41
C ARG A 63 -4.41 -8.54 -26.12
N ILE A 64 -4.58 -9.76 -25.63
CA ILE A 64 -3.83 -10.26 -24.47
C ILE A 64 -2.37 -10.47 -24.89
N VAL A 65 -2.13 -11.11 -26.02
CA VAL A 65 -0.77 -11.35 -26.56
C VAL A 65 -0.03 -10.02 -26.78
N ASP A 66 -0.68 -9.04 -27.40
CA ASP A 66 -0.11 -7.71 -27.62
C ASP A 66 0.30 -7.03 -26.30
N PHE A 67 -0.54 -7.16 -25.26
CA PHE A 67 -0.22 -6.64 -23.94
C PHE A 67 0.96 -7.36 -23.30
N MET A 68 1.01 -8.70 -23.37
CA MET A 68 2.10 -9.48 -22.80
C MET A 68 3.43 -9.24 -23.52
N HIS A 69 3.40 -8.85 -24.80
CA HIS A 69 4.60 -8.48 -25.57
C HIS A 69 4.95 -6.98 -25.50
N SER A 70 4.24 -6.19 -24.70
CA SER A 70 4.58 -4.78 -24.50
C SER A 70 5.96 -4.62 -23.87
N HIS A 71 6.82 -3.83 -24.51
CA HIS A 71 8.17 -3.55 -24.02
C HIS A 71 8.18 -2.96 -22.59
N ASN A 72 7.16 -2.16 -22.27
CA ASN A 72 7.07 -1.51 -20.98
C ASN A 72 6.64 -2.47 -19.85
N LEU A 73 5.99 -3.59 -20.18
CA LEU A 73 5.47 -4.52 -19.16
C LEU A 73 6.60 -5.17 -18.38
N LEU A 74 7.64 -5.66 -19.07
CA LEU A 74 8.78 -6.29 -18.41
C LEU A 74 9.53 -5.30 -17.51
N ILE A 75 9.78 -4.08 -18.02
CA ILE A 75 10.43 -3.01 -17.26
C ILE A 75 9.60 -2.66 -16.01
N ALA A 76 8.29 -2.53 -16.16
CA ALA A 76 7.40 -2.27 -15.05
C ALA A 76 7.41 -3.39 -14.01
N CYS A 77 7.36 -4.66 -14.44
CA CYS A 77 7.42 -5.81 -13.53
C CYS A 77 8.73 -5.83 -12.73
N VAL A 78 9.86 -5.50 -13.34
CA VAL A 78 11.15 -5.39 -12.63
C VAL A 78 11.09 -4.29 -11.57
N ILE A 79 10.62 -3.09 -11.92
CA ILE A 79 10.54 -1.96 -11.00
C ILE A 79 9.58 -2.27 -9.83
N LEU A 80 8.41 -2.84 -10.12
CA LEU A 80 7.43 -3.21 -9.10
C LEU A 80 7.93 -4.34 -8.20
N THR A 81 8.65 -5.31 -8.75
CA THR A 81 9.28 -6.38 -7.96
C THR A 81 10.36 -5.83 -7.02
N LEU A 82 11.14 -4.84 -7.46
CA LEU A 82 12.07 -4.13 -6.57
C LEU A 82 11.32 -3.32 -5.50
N ALA A 83 10.23 -2.65 -5.89
CA ALA A 83 9.41 -1.87 -4.97
C ALA A 83 8.71 -2.74 -3.90
N TYR A 84 8.48 -4.03 -4.17
CA TYR A 84 7.93 -4.98 -3.20
C TYR A 84 8.72 -5.01 -1.89
N GLY A 85 10.06 -4.84 -1.95
CA GLY A 85 10.91 -4.77 -0.76
C GLY A 85 10.61 -3.61 0.18
N LEU A 86 9.89 -2.58 -0.30
CA LEU A 86 9.45 -1.43 0.50
C LEU A 86 8.08 -1.64 1.15
N ALA A 87 7.32 -2.68 0.76
CA ALA A 87 6.02 -2.97 1.34
C ALA A 87 6.09 -3.28 2.86
N PRO A 88 7.06 -4.06 3.37
CA PRO A 88 7.22 -4.28 4.81
C PRO A 88 7.51 -2.99 5.58
N VAL A 89 8.33 -2.10 5.02
CA VAL A 89 8.68 -0.80 5.64
C VAL A 89 7.45 0.10 5.71
N SER A 90 6.62 0.09 4.66
CA SER A 90 5.37 0.82 4.64
C SER A 90 4.41 0.34 5.73
N ASN A 91 4.30 -0.97 5.92
CA ASN A 91 3.47 -1.56 6.97
C ASN A 91 4.02 -1.32 8.38
N ALA A 92 5.34 -1.15 8.53
CA ALA A 92 5.95 -0.84 9.82
C ALA A 92 5.33 0.43 10.44
N CYS A 93 4.97 1.43 9.65
CA CYS A 93 4.30 2.63 10.12
C CYS A 93 2.99 2.33 10.88
N TYR A 94 2.19 1.39 10.36
CA TYR A 94 0.96 0.95 11.01
C TYR A 94 1.28 0.20 12.30
N LEU A 95 2.21 -0.75 12.23
CA LEU A 95 2.60 -1.59 13.36
C LEU A 95 3.19 -0.79 14.53
N MET A 96 3.90 0.30 14.23
CA MET A 96 4.43 1.22 15.24
C MET A 96 3.32 1.91 16.03
N GLN A 97 2.23 2.31 15.37
CA GLN A 97 1.08 2.89 16.08
C GLN A 97 0.31 1.81 16.85
N VAL A 98 0.14 0.62 16.29
CA VAL A 98 -0.51 -0.51 16.99
C VAL A 98 0.28 -0.93 18.24
N ASN A 99 1.60 -0.83 18.21
CA ASN A 99 2.44 -1.12 19.38
C ASN A 99 2.19 -0.20 20.58
N ARG A 100 1.63 1.00 20.33
CA ARG A 100 1.30 1.99 21.37
C ARG A 100 -0.13 1.85 21.88
N MET A 101 -0.95 1.02 21.23
CA MET A 101 -2.33 0.78 21.62
C MET A 101 -2.40 -0.13 22.85
N SER A 102 -3.51 -0.09 23.59
CA SER A 102 -3.74 -0.94 24.78
C SER A 102 -4.11 -2.40 24.44
N VAL A 103 -4.01 -2.79 23.16
CA VAL A 103 -4.44 -4.11 22.67
C VAL A 103 -3.33 -5.16 22.72
N SER A 104 -3.72 -6.43 22.71
CA SER A 104 -2.76 -7.54 22.68
C SER A 104 -1.82 -7.47 21.47
N PRO A 105 -0.53 -7.82 21.64
CA PRO A 105 0.42 -7.97 20.52
C PRO A 105 -0.05 -8.93 19.42
N ALA A 106 -1.01 -9.81 19.72
CA ALA A 106 -1.66 -10.67 18.73
C ALA A 106 -2.14 -9.88 17.50
N PHE A 107 -2.77 -8.71 17.70
CA PHE A 107 -3.23 -7.87 16.58
C PHE A 107 -2.06 -7.39 15.70
N ARG A 108 -0.95 -6.97 16.32
CA ARG A 108 0.25 -6.53 15.60
C ARG A 108 0.81 -7.65 14.73
N TYR A 109 0.90 -8.87 15.26
CA TYR A 109 1.38 -10.03 14.49
C TYR A 109 0.40 -10.43 13.38
N SER A 110 -0.90 -10.41 13.65
CA SER A 110 -1.93 -10.68 12.63
C SER A 110 -1.89 -9.69 11.48
N ILE A 111 -1.71 -8.39 11.77
CA ILE A 111 -1.54 -7.36 10.74
C ILE A 111 -0.29 -7.63 9.92
N MET A 112 0.85 -7.90 10.57
CA MET A 112 2.13 -8.15 9.90
C MET A 112 2.06 -9.36 8.96
N ILE A 113 1.56 -10.49 9.46
CA ILE A 113 1.45 -11.73 8.67
C ILE A 113 0.42 -11.56 7.56
N GLY A 114 -0.78 -11.04 7.89
CA GLY A 114 -1.85 -10.82 6.90
C GLY A 114 -1.43 -9.87 5.79
N ALA A 115 -0.77 -8.76 6.12
CA ALA A 115 -0.27 -7.82 5.13
C ALA A 115 0.77 -8.46 4.21
N MET A 116 1.61 -9.35 4.74
CA MET A 116 2.63 -10.03 3.95
C MET A 116 2.06 -11.13 3.07
N THR A 117 1.13 -11.92 3.58
CA THR A 117 0.38 -12.89 2.77
C THR A 117 -0.35 -12.17 1.63
N GLY A 118 -1.02 -11.06 1.94
CA GLY A 118 -1.67 -10.21 0.94
C GLY A 118 -0.70 -9.66 -0.10
N ALA A 119 0.44 -9.10 0.32
CA ALA A 119 1.42 -8.56 -0.62
C ALA A 119 2.03 -9.63 -1.53
N ILE A 120 2.29 -10.85 -1.03
CA ILE A 120 2.80 -11.95 -1.85
C ILE A 120 1.79 -12.32 -2.94
N VAL A 121 0.54 -12.57 -2.55
CA VAL A 121 -0.48 -13.03 -3.50
C VAL A 121 -0.94 -11.89 -4.42
N GLY A 122 -1.24 -10.73 -3.85
CA GLY A 122 -1.80 -9.58 -4.55
C GLY A 122 -0.79 -8.74 -5.32
N MET A 123 0.52 -8.86 -5.07
CA MET A 123 1.52 -8.06 -5.79
C MET A 123 2.58 -8.93 -6.45
N LEU A 124 3.22 -9.85 -5.70
CA LEU A 124 4.35 -10.61 -6.23
C LEU A 124 3.93 -11.63 -7.32
N PHE A 125 2.85 -12.36 -7.10
CA PHE A 125 2.34 -13.33 -8.10
C PHE A 125 1.98 -12.67 -9.44
N PRO A 126 1.21 -11.57 -9.48
CA PRO A 126 0.97 -10.82 -10.72
C PRO A 126 2.26 -10.40 -11.42
N MET A 127 3.26 -9.89 -10.67
CA MET A 127 4.53 -9.48 -11.27
C MET A 127 5.26 -10.65 -11.93
N PHE A 128 5.22 -11.83 -11.32
CA PHE A 128 5.83 -13.02 -11.91
C PHE A 128 5.03 -13.54 -13.11
N CYS A 129 3.69 -13.51 -13.07
CA CYS A 129 2.87 -13.94 -14.21
C CYS A 129 3.05 -13.03 -15.43
N PHE A 130 2.92 -11.72 -15.25
CA PHE A 130 3.06 -10.74 -16.33
C PHE A 130 4.52 -10.63 -16.78
N GLY A 131 5.46 -10.62 -15.84
CA GLY A 131 6.88 -10.58 -16.12
C GLY A 131 7.35 -11.81 -16.90
N LEU A 132 6.91 -13.02 -16.53
CA LEU A 132 7.28 -14.24 -17.24
C LEU A 132 6.76 -14.25 -18.68
N GLY A 133 5.50 -13.87 -18.89
CA GLY A 133 4.94 -13.82 -20.25
C GLY A 133 5.60 -12.75 -21.13
N ALA A 134 6.10 -11.66 -20.54
CA ALA A 134 6.87 -10.64 -21.26
C ALA A 134 8.36 -11.01 -21.44
N PHE A 135 8.92 -11.85 -20.57
CA PHE A 135 10.35 -12.18 -20.54
C PHE A 135 10.82 -13.02 -21.72
N ARG A 136 10.04 -14.04 -22.12
CA ARG A 136 10.42 -14.97 -23.20
C ARG A 136 9.48 -14.85 -24.40
N PRO A 137 10.00 -14.53 -25.61
CA PRO A 137 9.20 -14.63 -26.82
C PRO A 137 8.93 -16.10 -27.18
N GLY A 138 7.80 -16.36 -27.84
CA GLY A 138 7.46 -17.69 -28.37
C GLY A 138 6.54 -18.56 -27.50
N TYR A 139 6.01 -18.04 -26.40
CA TYR A 139 4.89 -18.69 -25.71
C TYR A 139 3.65 -18.74 -26.63
N SER A 140 2.90 -19.84 -26.56
CA SER A 140 1.63 -19.95 -27.27
C SER A 140 0.61 -18.96 -26.68
N ALA A 141 -0.36 -18.54 -27.50
CA ALA A 141 -1.37 -17.60 -27.09
C ALA A 141 -2.20 -18.09 -25.88
N ALA A 142 -2.40 -19.40 -25.77
CA ALA A 142 -3.09 -20.03 -24.64
C ALA A 142 -2.31 -19.90 -23.32
N VAL A 143 -0.98 -20.05 -23.35
CA VAL A 143 -0.14 -19.88 -22.16
C VAL A 143 -0.15 -18.42 -21.69
N LEU A 144 -0.04 -17.48 -22.63
CA LEU A 144 -0.11 -16.05 -22.33
C LEU A 144 -1.48 -15.66 -21.75
N ALA A 145 -2.57 -16.21 -22.26
CA ALA A 145 -3.91 -16.03 -21.70
C ALA A 145 -4.02 -16.57 -20.27
N MET A 146 -3.50 -17.77 -20.01
CA MET A 146 -3.50 -18.35 -18.66
C MET A 146 -2.67 -17.51 -17.67
N LEU A 147 -1.47 -17.05 -18.07
CA LEU A 147 -0.65 -16.17 -17.24
C LEU A 147 -1.34 -14.82 -16.98
N TYR A 148 -2.01 -14.28 -17.99
CA TYR A 148 -2.79 -13.07 -17.88
C TYR A 148 -3.95 -13.22 -16.89
N ASP A 149 -4.74 -14.31 -17.01
CA ASP A 149 -5.86 -14.60 -16.12
C ASP A 149 -5.38 -14.80 -14.68
N PHE A 150 -4.31 -15.58 -14.48
CA PHE A 150 -3.73 -15.76 -13.15
C PHE A 150 -3.20 -14.43 -12.59
N GLY A 151 -2.52 -13.61 -13.40
CA GLY A 151 -2.03 -12.30 -12.96
C GLY A 151 -3.15 -11.40 -12.43
N TYR A 152 -4.27 -11.29 -13.15
CA TYR A 152 -5.41 -10.47 -12.70
C TYR A 152 -6.17 -11.11 -11.53
N LEU A 153 -6.39 -12.43 -11.54
CA LEU A 153 -7.06 -13.13 -10.45
C LEU A 153 -6.22 -13.17 -9.17
N ALA A 154 -4.89 -13.19 -9.27
CA ALA A 154 -4.03 -13.05 -8.10
C ALA A 154 -4.06 -11.62 -7.56
N PHE A 155 -4.04 -10.59 -8.43
CA PHE A 155 -4.06 -9.19 -7.99
C PHE A 155 -5.42 -8.78 -7.38
N ILE A 156 -6.51 -9.11 -8.07
CA ILE A 156 -7.87 -8.65 -7.74
C ILE A 156 -8.61 -9.68 -6.90
N GLY A 157 -8.31 -10.97 -7.12
CA GLY A 157 -8.96 -12.09 -6.48
C GLY A 157 -8.23 -12.66 -5.25
N SER A 158 -7.22 -11.96 -4.69
CA SER A 158 -6.48 -12.36 -3.46
C SER A 158 -7.32 -12.31 -2.16
N LEU A 159 -8.63 -12.43 -2.29
CA LEU A 159 -9.70 -11.88 -1.46
C LEU A 159 -9.65 -12.25 0.03
N GLY A 160 -9.01 -13.38 0.37
CA GLY A 160 -8.84 -13.79 1.76
C GLY A 160 -7.53 -13.29 2.39
N CYS A 161 -6.54 -12.92 1.59
CA CYS A 161 -5.17 -12.72 2.07
C CYS A 161 -5.03 -11.44 2.91
N PHE A 162 -5.74 -10.36 2.53
CA PHE A 162 -5.76 -9.12 3.31
C PHE A 162 -6.88 -9.07 4.36
N CYS A 163 -7.84 -10.00 4.33
CA CYS A 163 -8.97 -10.01 5.26
C CYS A 163 -8.53 -9.99 6.73
N VAL A 164 -7.52 -10.82 7.07
CA VAL A 164 -6.97 -10.88 8.43
C VAL A 164 -6.33 -9.55 8.83
N MET A 165 -5.60 -8.91 7.91
CA MET A 165 -5.00 -7.60 8.15
C MET A 165 -6.07 -6.54 8.41
N TRP A 166 -7.09 -6.45 7.56
CA TRP A 166 -8.16 -5.47 7.68
C TRP A 166 -8.94 -5.62 8.99
N MET A 167 -9.33 -6.86 9.31
CA MET A 167 -10.04 -7.15 10.55
C MET A 167 -9.16 -6.87 11.78
N ALA A 168 -7.90 -7.31 11.77
CA ALA A 168 -7.01 -7.09 12.89
C ALA A 168 -6.72 -5.61 13.12
N PHE A 169 -6.49 -4.83 12.06
CA PHE A 169 -6.22 -3.40 12.18
C PHE A 169 -7.47 -2.62 12.61
N GLY A 170 -8.64 -2.91 12.01
CA GLY A 170 -9.90 -2.28 12.39
C GLY A 170 -10.25 -2.54 13.86
N LEU A 171 -10.16 -3.80 14.30
CA LEU A 171 -10.43 -4.18 15.69
C LEU A 171 -9.40 -3.59 16.66
N ALA A 172 -8.11 -3.57 16.30
CA ALA A 172 -7.09 -2.94 17.13
C ALA A 172 -7.43 -1.47 17.42
N ILE A 173 -7.84 -0.71 16.40
CA ILE A 173 -8.27 0.69 16.57
C ILE A 173 -9.53 0.79 17.43
N ILE A 174 -10.54 -0.06 17.20
CA ILE A 174 -11.81 -0.01 17.92
C ILE A 174 -11.64 -0.38 19.41
N LEU A 175 -10.76 -1.33 19.73
CA LEU A 175 -10.53 -1.80 21.10
C LEU A 175 -9.50 -0.96 21.87
N ASP A 176 -8.71 -0.12 21.20
CA ASP A 176 -7.66 0.67 21.84
C ASP A 176 -8.16 1.74 22.85
N GLU A 177 -7.89 1.58 24.13
CA GLU A 177 -8.27 2.56 25.16
C GLU A 177 -7.35 3.79 25.15
N ASN A 178 -6.15 3.70 24.57
CA ASN A 178 -5.19 4.80 24.49
C ASN A 178 -5.56 5.85 23.42
N ASN A 179 -6.51 5.53 22.54
CA ASN A 179 -6.99 6.39 21.45
C ASN A 179 -5.85 6.92 20.55
N ILE A 180 -4.86 6.07 20.24
CA ILE A 180 -3.72 6.42 19.37
C ILE A 180 -4.19 6.83 17.97
N LEU A 181 -5.22 6.14 17.47
CA LEU A 181 -5.91 6.45 16.22
C LEU A 181 -7.40 6.68 16.49
N PRO A 182 -8.08 7.51 15.69
CA PRO A 182 -9.49 7.82 15.93
C PRO A 182 -10.39 6.61 15.66
N LYS A 183 -11.36 6.35 16.55
CA LYS A 183 -12.25 5.17 16.48
C LYS A 183 -13.00 5.00 15.16
N TRP A 184 -13.43 6.10 14.55
CA TRP A 184 -14.12 6.08 13.26
C TRP A 184 -13.26 5.46 12.13
N LEU A 185 -11.93 5.59 12.20
CA LEU A 185 -11.01 4.98 11.24
C LEU A 185 -11.03 3.45 11.35
N GLY A 186 -11.27 2.91 12.56
CA GLY A 186 -11.47 1.47 12.76
C GLY A 186 -12.69 0.96 12.00
N TYR A 187 -13.83 1.65 12.10
CA TYR A 187 -15.05 1.31 11.35
C TYR A 187 -14.85 1.46 9.84
N TYR A 188 -14.14 2.49 9.38
CA TYR A 188 -13.74 2.58 7.96
C TYR A 188 -12.92 1.34 7.57
N THR A 189 -11.92 0.97 8.36
CA THR A 189 -11.05 -0.17 8.05
C THR A 189 -11.84 -1.48 7.95
N VAL A 190 -12.92 -1.65 8.71
CA VAL A 190 -13.86 -2.79 8.55
C VAL A 190 -14.55 -2.78 7.18
N TRP A 191 -14.84 -1.62 6.59
CA TRP A 191 -15.34 -1.55 5.23
C TRP A 191 -14.33 -2.04 4.18
N GLN A 192 -13.02 -1.96 4.43
CA GLN A 192 -12.03 -2.58 3.54
C GLN A 192 -12.21 -4.10 3.50
N TYR A 193 -12.37 -4.72 4.66
CA TYR A 193 -12.70 -6.15 4.77
C TYR A 193 -14.00 -6.49 4.01
N VAL A 194 -15.05 -5.69 4.16
CA VAL A 194 -16.32 -5.92 3.44
C VAL A 194 -16.12 -5.82 1.92
N SER A 195 -15.30 -4.87 1.46
CA SER A 195 -15.01 -4.70 0.03
C SER A 195 -14.27 -5.91 -0.57
N GLU A 196 -13.37 -6.53 0.18
CA GLU A 196 -12.73 -7.79 -0.21
C GLU A 196 -13.78 -8.90 -0.36
N LEU A 197 -14.75 -9.00 0.53
CA LEU A 197 -15.82 -10.00 0.38
C LEU A 197 -16.71 -9.74 -0.85
N ILE A 198 -16.94 -8.47 -1.21
CA ILE A 198 -17.73 -8.09 -2.39
C ILE A 198 -17.07 -8.55 -3.69
N VAL A 199 -15.74 -8.62 -3.72
CA VAL A 199 -14.98 -9.02 -4.91
C VAL A 199 -14.96 -10.56 -5.08
N ALA A 200 -15.42 -11.35 -4.09
CA ALA A 200 -15.55 -12.82 -4.16
C ALA A 200 -16.05 -13.41 -5.49
N PRO A 201 -17.08 -12.84 -6.14
CA PRO A 201 -17.62 -13.40 -7.38
C PRO A 201 -16.69 -13.31 -8.60
N VAL A 202 -15.53 -12.63 -8.49
CA VAL A 202 -14.57 -12.44 -9.59
C VAL A 202 -14.05 -13.77 -10.19
N TRP A 203 -14.06 -14.84 -9.39
CA TRP A 203 -13.66 -16.19 -9.81
C TRP A 203 -14.70 -16.90 -10.69
N ILE A 204 -15.94 -16.40 -10.70
CA ILE A 204 -17.08 -17.02 -11.37
C ILE A 204 -17.57 -16.13 -12.52
N VAL A 205 -17.53 -14.81 -12.34
CA VAL A 205 -18.14 -13.84 -13.23
C VAL A 205 -17.10 -13.21 -14.17
N LYS A 206 -17.31 -13.37 -15.49
CA LYS A 206 -16.41 -12.85 -16.54
C LYS A 206 -16.88 -11.54 -17.19
N SER A 207 -18.06 -11.04 -16.83
CA SER A 207 -18.64 -9.80 -17.37
C SER A 207 -19.59 -9.12 -16.38
N GLY A 208 -19.86 -7.83 -16.58
CA GLY A 208 -20.75 -7.06 -15.71
C GLY A 208 -20.05 -6.50 -14.46
N PRO A 209 -20.82 -6.04 -13.45
CA PRO A 209 -20.29 -5.24 -12.34
C PRO A 209 -19.32 -5.99 -11.42
N PHE A 210 -19.42 -7.33 -11.36
CA PHE A 210 -18.59 -8.19 -10.50
C PHE A 210 -17.42 -8.86 -11.23
N ALA A 211 -17.28 -8.66 -12.55
CA ALA A 211 -16.06 -9.04 -13.25
C ALA A 211 -14.86 -8.28 -12.68
N TRP A 212 -13.62 -8.76 -12.89
CA TRP A 212 -12.46 -8.11 -12.27
C TRP A 212 -12.25 -6.67 -12.72
N ASN A 213 -12.78 -6.27 -13.88
CA ASN A 213 -12.77 -4.90 -14.40
C ASN A 213 -14.09 -4.15 -14.18
N GLY A 214 -15.02 -4.76 -13.45
CA GLY A 214 -16.36 -4.25 -13.19
C GLY A 214 -16.39 -3.14 -12.15
N LEU A 215 -17.53 -2.45 -12.08
CA LEU A 215 -17.76 -1.32 -11.18
C LEU A 215 -17.62 -1.70 -9.70
N MET A 216 -18.19 -2.83 -9.28
CA MET A 216 -18.19 -3.25 -7.88
C MET A 216 -16.86 -3.85 -7.47
N THR A 217 -16.20 -4.57 -8.39
CA THR A 217 -14.96 -5.25 -8.09
C THR A 217 -13.76 -4.30 -8.09
N PHE A 218 -13.60 -3.52 -9.16
CA PHE A 218 -12.42 -2.67 -9.31
C PHE A 218 -12.68 -1.26 -8.77
N TRP A 219 -13.68 -0.56 -9.31
CA TRP A 219 -13.83 0.88 -9.05
C TRP A 219 -14.29 1.19 -7.63
N PHE A 220 -15.25 0.43 -7.10
CA PHE A 220 -15.71 0.60 -5.73
C PHE A 220 -14.58 0.31 -4.72
N ALA A 221 -13.86 -0.80 -4.90
CA ALA A 221 -12.69 -1.14 -4.08
C ALA A 221 -11.60 -0.07 -4.18
N MET A 222 -11.29 0.42 -5.38
CA MET A 222 -10.30 1.48 -5.59
C MET A 222 -10.68 2.79 -4.89
N ILE A 223 -11.94 3.24 -5.00
CA ILE A 223 -12.40 4.46 -4.35
C ILE A 223 -12.27 4.33 -2.83
N LEU A 224 -12.73 3.21 -2.25
CA LEU A 224 -12.64 2.96 -0.83
C LEU A 224 -11.19 2.88 -0.35
N TYR A 225 -10.34 2.14 -1.07
CA TYR A 225 -8.94 1.94 -0.70
C TYR A 225 -8.13 3.23 -0.79
N VAL A 226 -8.20 3.96 -1.91
CA VAL A 226 -7.40 5.18 -2.11
C VAL A 226 -7.77 6.26 -1.09
N SER A 227 -9.08 6.48 -0.86
CA SER A 227 -9.52 7.47 0.12
C SER A 227 -9.14 7.07 1.55
N TRP A 228 -9.28 5.79 1.91
CA TRP A 228 -8.79 5.27 3.18
C TRP A 228 -7.28 5.43 3.34
N GLN A 229 -6.50 5.13 2.30
CA GLN A 229 -5.06 5.21 2.31
C GLN A 229 -4.57 6.65 2.56
N LEU A 230 -5.25 7.65 1.99
CA LEU A 230 -4.97 9.06 2.29
C LEU A 230 -5.34 9.43 3.73
N ILE A 231 -6.50 8.97 4.19
CA ILE A 231 -7.00 9.25 5.55
C ILE A 231 -6.07 8.64 6.61
N VAL A 232 -5.78 7.34 6.52
CA VAL A 232 -4.94 6.62 7.49
C VAL A 232 -3.54 7.25 7.55
N TYR A 233 -3.02 7.68 6.41
CA TYR A 233 -1.72 8.35 6.32
C TYR A 233 -1.70 9.67 7.08
N VAL A 234 -2.73 10.50 6.92
CA VAL A 234 -2.89 11.75 7.70
C VAL A 234 -3.05 11.46 9.20
N CYS A 235 -3.79 10.41 9.58
CA CYS A 235 -3.93 10.02 10.97
C CYS A 235 -2.61 9.57 11.59
N ILE A 236 -1.80 8.79 10.87
CA ILE A 236 -0.48 8.35 11.33
C ILE A 236 0.49 9.52 11.42
N PHE A 237 0.47 10.45 10.46
CA PHE A 237 1.27 11.67 10.53
C PHE A 237 1.02 12.42 11.83
N LYS A 238 -0.27 12.60 12.19
CA LYS A 238 -0.67 13.24 13.46
C LYS A 238 -0.20 12.41 14.66
N ALA A 239 -0.41 11.09 14.64
CA ALA A 239 -0.01 10.20 15.73
C ALA A 239 1.52 10.20 15.99
N ILE A 240 2.35 10.28 14.94
CA ILE A 240 3.81 10.42 15.05
C ILE A 240 4.17 11.80 15.60
N LYS A 241 3.54 12.87 15.09
CA LYS A 241 3.80 14.25 15.53
C LYS A 241 3.50 14.42 17.01
N ASP A 242 2.35 13.91 17.45
CA ASP A 242 1.81 14.09 18.80
C ASP A 242 2.41 13.09 19.82
N GLN A 243 3.24 12.13 19.37
CA GLN A 243 3.91 11.18 20.25
C GLN A 243 4.85 11.89 21.24
N PRO A 244 4.69 11.70 22.57
CA PRO A 244 5.62 12.21 23.57
C PRO A 244 7.03 11.63 23.39
N GLU A 245 8.08 12.44 23.61
CA GLU A 245 9.47 11.95 23.53
C GLU A 245 9.82 10.91 24.61
N SER A 246 9.02 10.85 25.69
CA SER A 246 9.15 9.82 26.74
C SER A 246 8.76 8.42 26.28
N GLU A 247 7.94 8.31 25.22
CA GLU A 247 7.56 7.03 24.61
C GLU A 247 8.56 6.56 23.55
N LEU A 248 9.55 7.40 23.20
CA LEU A 248 10.64 7.02 22.30
C LEU A 248 11.70 6.31 23.13
N ALA A 249 11.84 5.00 22.93
CA ALA A 249 12.87 4.18 23.55
C ALA A 249 14.28 4.64 23.16
#